data_AF-A0A0J9CGC5-F1
#
_entry.id   AF-A0A0J9CGC5-F1
#
_cell.length_a   1.000
_cell.length_b   1.000
_cell.length_c   1.000
_cell.angle_alpha   90.00
_cell.angle_beta   90.00
_cell.angle_gamma   90.00
#
_symmetry.space_group_name_H-M   'P 1'
#
loop_
_entity.id
_entity.type
_entity.pdbx_description
1 polymer ?
#
loop_
_entity_poly.entity_id
_entity_poly.type
_entity_poly.pdbx_seq_one_letter_code
_entity_poly.pdbx_strand_id
1 'polypeptide(L)'
;MIDIVETIEKYWVQEILAGISGALAWLGRKVHHWKQEQDLVKQGVLAILHDRLYQACQYYLRKGYCSIDDRDNLEYMFQPYKALGGNGTGEELYNRCLALPYESESEGDNEKD
;
A
#
# COMPACT_ATOMS: atom_id res chain seq x y z
N MET A 1 12.42 52.12 35.46
CA MET A 1 11.55 50.91 35.45
C MET A 1 10.34 51.08 34.51
N ILE A 2 10.29 52.13 33.68
CA ILE A 2 9.18 52.37 32.73
C ILE A 2 9.56 51.85 31.32
N ASP A 3 10.84 51.83 30.95
CA ASP A 3 11.30 51.41 29.60
C ASP A 3 11.10 49.91 29.27
N ILE A 4 11.21 49.01 30.26
CA ILE A 4 11.14 47.56 30.01
C ILE A 4 9.71 47.14 29.67
N VAL A 5 8.71 47.70 30.37
CA VAL A 5 7.30 47.39 30.16
C VAL A 5 6.85 47.89 28.78
N GLU A 6 7.23 49.11 28.41
CA GLU A 6 6.94 49.69 27.10
C GLU A 6 7.59 48.91 25.94
N THR A 7 8.82 48.41 26.16
CA THR A 7 9.49 47.55 25.19
C THR A 7 8.76 46.21 25.00
N ILE A 8 8.28 45.59 26.08
CA ILE A 8 7.53 44.33 26.02
C ILE A 8 6.21 44.53 25.26
N GLU A 9 5.47 45.60 25.57
CA GLU A 9 4.20 45.94 24.89
C GLU A 9 4.38 46.21 23.40
N LYS A 10 5.55 46.69 22.97
CA LYS A 10 5.84 46.97 21.57
C LYS A 10 6.19 45.72 20.75
N TYR A 11 6.85 44.72 21.33
CA TYR A 11 7.41 43.59 20.57
C TYR A 11 6.81 42.21 20.87
N TRP A 12 5.95 42.05 21.89
CA TRP A 12 5.39 40.74 22.26
C TRP A 12 4.65 40.02 21.11
N VAL A 13 3.97 40.76 20.23
CA VAL A 13 3.26 40.19 19.07
C VAL A 13 4.24 39.55 18.07
N GLN A 14 5.40 40.18 17.84
CA GLN A 14 6.41 39.69 16.91
C GLN A 14 7.02 38.38 17.42
N GLU A 15 7.30 38.26 18.72
CA GLU A 15 7.85 37.05 19.32
C GLU A 15 6.85 35.89 19.30
N ILE A 16 5.55 36.17 19.53
CA ILE A 16 4.49 35.16 19.36
C ILE A 16 4.38 34.72 17.91
N LEU A 17 4.39 35.65 16.95
CA LEU A 17 4.32 35.34 15.53
C LEU A 17 5.52 34.50 15.09
N ALA A 18 6.73 34.83 15.57
CA ALA A 18 7.93 34.05 15.33
C ALA A 18 7.81 32.64 15.93
N GLY A 19 7.33 32.51 17.16
CA GLY A 19 7.07 31.22 17.80
C GLY A 19 6.06 30.36 17.04
N ILE A 20 4.95 30.96 16.58
CA ILE A 20 3.93 30.27 15.78
C ILE A 20 4.51 29.83 14.44
N SER A 21 5.23 30.71 13.74
CA SER A 21 5.84 30.39 12.46
C SER A 21 6.87 29.25 12.59
N GLY A 22 7.69 29.26 13.65
CA GLY A 22 8.61 28.19 13.97
C GLY A 22 7.91 26.87 14.28
N ALA A 23 6.82 26.90 15.07
CA ALA A 23 6.02 25.72 15.38
C ALA A 23 5.37 25.12 14.12
N LEU A 24 4.79 25.96 13.25
CA LEU A 24 4.21 25.52 11.97
C LEU A 24 5.27 24.92 11.05
N ALA A 25 6.45 25.54 10.94
CA ALA A 25 7.55 25.01 10.15
C ALA A 25 8.10 23.68 10.71
N TRP A 26 8.16 23.53 12.03
CA TRP A 26 8.54 22.26 12.67
C TRP A 26 7.49 21.17 12.43
N LEU A 27 6.20 21.47 12.61
CA LEU A 27 5.10 20.54 12.33
C LEU A 27 5.09 20.12 10.86
N GLY A 28 5.24 21.06 9.93
CA GLY A 28 5.30 20.78 8.50
C GLY A 28 6.44 19.85 8.13
N ARG A 29 7.64 20.10 8.67
CA ARG A 29 8.80 19.20 8.50
C ARG A 29 8.53 17.82 9.07
N LYS A 30 7.94 17.74 10.26
CA LYS A 30 7.60 16.47 10.91
C LYS A 30 6.62 15.64 10.08
N VAL A 31 5.54 16.27 9.58
CA VAL A 31 4.56 15.62 8.70
C VAL A 31 5.21 15.16 7.39
N HIS A 32 6.09 15.98 6.81
CA HIS A 32 6.80 15.62 5.60
C HIS A 32 7.69 14.38 5.79
N HIS A 33 8.49 14.34 6.86
CA HIS A 33 9.30 13.17 7.20
C HIS A 33 8.46 11.92 7.41
N TRP A 34 7.36 12.04 8.16
CA TRP A 34 6.44 10.92 8.38
C TRP A 34 5.85 10.41 7.07
N LYS A 35 5.51 11.31 6.15
CA LYS A 35 5.00 10.93 4.82
C LYS A 35 6.05 10.17 4.01
N GLN A 36 7.30 10.60 4.02
CA GLN A 36 8.40 9.90 3.33
C GLN A 36 8.61 8.48 3.87
N GLU A 37 8.61 8.32 5.19
CA GLU A 37 8.70 7.00 5.83
C GLU A 37 7.51 6.11 5.44
N GLN A 38 6.29 6.65 5.46
CA GLN A 38 5.09 5.94 5.05
C GLN A 38 5.13 5.53 3.58
N ASP A 39 5.65 6.38 2.69
CA ASP A 39 5.79 6.07 1.28
C ASP A 39 6.81 4.93 1.05
N LEU A 40 7.91 4.90 1.80
CA LEU A 40 8.86 3.78 1.78
C LEU A 40 8.24 2.47 2.28
N VAL A 41 7.45 2.53 3.37
CA VAL A 41 6.72 1.36 3.88
C VAL A 41 5.73 0.85 2.83
N LYS A 42 4.96 1.74 2.19
CA LYS A 42 4.03 1.37 1.11
C LYS A 42 4.74 0.70 -0.06
N GLN A 43 5.90 1.23 -0.48
CA GLN A 43 6.72 0.62 -1.53
C GLN A 43 7.22 -0.77 -1.14
N GLY A 44 7.68 -0.94 0.11
CA GLY A 44 8.10 -2.25 0.62
C GLY A 44 6.95 -3.27 0.64
N VAL A 45 5.78 -2.86 1.13
CA VAL A 45 4.57 -3.71 1.13
C VAL A 45 4.15 -4.06 -0.29
N LEU A 46 4.16 -3.08 -1.22
CA LEU A 46 3.86 -3.31 -2.62
C LEU A 46 4.82 -4.33 -3.26
N ALA A 47 6.12 -4.26 -2.95
CA ALA A 47 7.12 -5.20 -3.44
C ALA A 47 6.89 -6.63 -2.91
N ILE A 48 6.52 -6.77 -1.63
CA ILE A 48 6.20 -8.07 -1.02
C ILE A 48 4.92 -8.64 -1.63
N LEU A 49 3.87 -7.83 -1.77
CA LEU A 49 2.63 -8.25 -2.41
C LEU A 49 2.86 -8.65 -3.86
N HIS A 50 3.68 -7.90 -4.61
CA HIS A 50 4.09 -8.25 -5.96
C HIS A 50 4.72 -9.64 -5.99
N ASP A 51 5.78 -9.88 -5.21
CA ASP A 51 6.47 -11.16 -5.18
C ASP A 51 5.53 -12.32 -4.81
N ARG A 52 4.75 -12.14 -3.73
CA ARG A 52 3.86 -13.20 -3.25
C ARG A 52 2.73 -13.52 -4.23
N LEU A 53 2.12 -12.49 -4.81
CA LEU A 53 1.09 -12.66 -5.85
C LEU A 53 1.66 -13.37 -7.07
N TYR A 54 2.87 -12.98 -7.53
CA TYR A 54 3.53 -13.60 -8.67
C TYR A 54 3.80 -15.10 -8.44
N GLN A 55 4.30 -15.45 -7.26
CA GLN A 55 4.54 -16.84 -6.88
C GLN A 55 3.25 -17.66 -6.85
N ALA A 56 2.19 -17.12 -6.24
CA ALA A 56 0.89 -17.79 -6.17
C ALA A 56 0.29 -17.97 -7.57
N CYS A 57 0.28 -16.91 -8.40
CA CYS A 57 -0.20 -17.00 -9.77
C CYS A 57 0.57 -18.03 -10.58
N GLN A 58 1.90 -18.03 -10.52
CA GLN A 58 2.71 -19.04 -11.19
C GLN A 58 2.41 -20.47 -10.71
N TYR A 59 2.18 -20.66 -9.41
CA TYR A 59 1.81 -21.95 -8.87
C TYR A 59 0.49 -22.44 -9.48
N TYR A 60 -0.56 -21.62 -9.47
CA TYR A 60 -1.87 -22.01 -10.02
C TYR A 60 -1.85 -22.18 -11.55
N LEU A 61 -1.12 -21.33 -12.27
CA LEU A 61 -0.93 -21.49 -13.72
C LEU A 61 -0.22 -22.80 -14.09
N ARG A 62 0.73 -23.26 -13.26
CA ARG A 62 1.34 -24.59 -13.44
C ARG A 62 0.42 -25.73 -13.01
N LYS A 63 -0.37 -25.50 -11.96
CA LYS A 63 -1.36 -26.46 -11.43
C LYS A 63 -2.50 -26.71 -12.43
N GLY A 64 -2.82 -25.73 -13.26
CA GLY A 64 -3.83 -25.83 -14.33
C GLY A 64 -5.28 -25.60 -13.87
N TYR A 65 -5.51 -25.45 -12.57
CA TYR A 65 -6.82 -25.11 -12.01
C TYR A 65 -6.67 -24.18 -10.80
N CYS A 66 -7.72 -23.42 -10.50
CA CYS A 66 -7.78 -22.48 -9.38
C CYS A 66 -9.18 -22.53 -8.78
N SER A 67 -9.30 -23.17 -7.60
CA SER A 67 -10.56 -23.33 -6.88
C SER A 67 -11.11 -21.98 -6.43
N ILE A 68 -12.36 -21.97 -5.94
CA ILE A 68 -12.97 -20.74 -5.41
C ILE A 68 -12.13 -20.17 -4.26
N ASP A 69 -11.71 -21.02 -3.31
CA ASP A 69 -10.87 -20.61 -2.18
C ASP A 69 -9.49 -20.08 -2.63
N ASP A 70 -8.90 -20.69 -3.67
CA ASP A 70 -7.62 -20.25 -4.25
C ASP A 70 -7.76 -18.83 -4.85
N ARG A 71 -8.88 -18.55 -5.52
CA ARG A 71 -9.18 -17.23 -6.09
C ARG A 71 -9.42 -16.18 -5.03
N ASP A 72 -10.17 -16.50 -3.98
CA ASP A 72 -10.40 -15.59 -2.86
C ASP A 72 -9.09 -15.20 -2.17
N ASN A 73 -8.17 -16.16 -2.03
CA ASN A 73 -6.84 -15.89 -1.50
C ASN A 73 -5.99 -15.00 -2.44
N LEU A 74 -6.07 -15.22 -3.76
CA LEU A 74 -5.43 -14.34 -4.73
C LEU A 74 -6.00 -12.92 -4.68
N GLU A 75 -7.33 -12.79 -4.63
CA GLU A 75 -8.03 -11.51 -4.54
C GLU A 75 -7.62 -10.73 -3.28
N TYR A 76 -7.48 -11.42 -2.15
CA TYR A 76 -7.04 -10.81 -0.88
C TYR A 76 -5.65 -10.17 -0.99
N MET A 77 -4.76 -10.74 -1.80
CA MET A 77 -3.44 -10.15 -2.09
C MET A 77 -3.50 -9.10 -3.21
N PHE A 78 -4.34 -9.32 -4.22
CA PHE A 78 -4.43 -8.47 -5.40
C PHE A 78 -5.08 -7.11 -5.11
N GLN A 79 -6.12 -7.04 -4.29
CA GLN A 79 -6.79 -5.80 -3.94
C GLN A 79 -5.86 -4.74 -3.33
N PRO A 80 -5.12 -5.02 -2.23
CA PRO A 80 -4.18 -4.06 -1.68
C PRO A 80 -3.00 -3.79 -2.62
N TYR A 81 -2.56 -4.79 -3.40
CA TYR A 81 -1.52 -4.61 -4.41
C TYR A 81 -1.92 -3.56 -5.47
N LYS A 82 -3.13 -3.69 -6.02
CA LYS A 82 -3.66 -2.75 -7.02
C LYS A 82 -3.85 -1.36 -6.42
N ALA A 83 -4.39 -1.27 -5.20
CA ALA A 83 -4.61 -0.01 -4.49
C ALA A 83 -3.29 0.73 -4.18
N LEU A 84 -2.19 0.01 -3.93
CA LEU A 84 -0.87 0.59 -3.69
C LEU A 84 -0.12 0.98 -4.97
N GLY A 85 -0.71 0.79 -6.15
CA GLY A 85 -0.10 1.14 -7.43
C GLY A 85 0.59 -0.03 -8.14
N GLY A 86 0.06 -1.25 -7.98
CA GLY A 86 0.50 -2.44 -8.70
C GLY A 86 0.61 -2.26 -10.22
N ASN A 87 1.53 -2.99 -10.84
CA ASN A 87 1.80 -2.94 -12.27
C ASN A 87 0.78 -3.77 -13.07
N GLY A 88 0.71 -3.52 -14.38
CA GLY A 88 -0.22 -4.23 -15.28
C GLY A 88 0.11 -5.72 -15.46
N THR A 89 1.38 -6.12 -15.31
CA THR A 89 1.80 -7.52 -15.45
C THR A 89 1.25 -8.41 -14.33
N GLY A 90 1.25 -7.91 -13.09
CA GLY A 90 0.66 -8.63 -11.95
C GLY A 90 -0.85 -8.80 -12.11
N GLU A 91 -1.53 -7.77 -12.62
CA GLU A 91 -2.97 -7.82 -12.94
C GLU A 91 -3.28 -8.80 -14.07
N GLU A 92 -2.47 -8.83 -15.13
CA GLU A 92 -2.63 -9.81 -16.20
C GLU A 92 -2.47 -11.25 -15.69
N LEU A 93 -1.46 -11.51 -14.86
CA LEU A 93 -1.26 -12.83 -14.25
C LEU A 93 -2.41 -13.24 -13.34
N TYR A 94 -2.89 -12.30 -12.53
CA TYR A 94 -4.07 -12.51 -11.68
C TYR A 94 -5.29 -12.92 -12.52
N ASN A 95 -5.60 -12.15 -13.58
CA ASN A 95 -6.72 -12.44 -14.48
C ASN A 95 -6.58 -13.80 -15.18
N ARG A 96 -5.35 -14.19 -15.56
CA ARG A 96 -5.10 -15.52 -16.13
C ARG A 96 -5.39 -16.64 -15.13
N CYS A 97 -5.10 -16.46 -13.85
CA CYS A 97 -5.48 -17.43 -12.82
C CYS A 97 -6.99 -17.53 -12.64
N LEU A 98 -7.72 -16.41 -12.70
CA LEU A 98 -9.18 -16.42 -12.65
C LEU A 98 -9.84 -17.10 -13.86
N ALA A 99 -9.14 -17.15 -14.99
CA ALA A 99 -9.61 -17.84 -16.20
C ALA A 99 -9.39 -19.36 -16.16
N LEU A 100 -8.66 -19.90 -15.18
CA LEU A 100 -8.45 -21.34 -15.02
C LEU A 100 -9.75 -22.04 -14.58
N PRO A 101 -9.93 -23.35 -14.86
CA PRO A 101 -11.03 -24.13 -14.30
C PRO A 101 -10.97 -24.19 -12.77
N TYR A 102 -12.11 -24.48 -12.12
CA TYR A 102 -12.21 -24.57 -10.66
C TYR A 102 -11.66 -25.88 -10.07
N GLU A 103 -11.62 -26.94 -10.87
CA GLU A 103 -11.20 -28.29 -10.48
C GLU A 103 -10.23 -28.86 -11.52
N SER A 104 -9.48 -29.90 -11.15
CA SER A 104 -8.56 -30.56 -12.07
C SER A 104 -9.30 -31.32 -13.17
N GLU A 105 -8.82 -31.25 -14.41
CA GLU A 105 -9.40 -31.97 -15.55
C GLU A 105 -9.39 -33.50 -15.41
N SER A 106 -8.68 -34.06 -14.41
CA SER A 106 -8.48 -35.51 -14.21
C SER A 106 -9.65 -36.27 -13.56
N GLU A 107 -10.73 -35.61 -13.14
CA GLU A 107 -11.87 -36.26 -12.47
C GLU A 107 -13.09 -36.48 -13.38
N GLY A 108 -13.08 -36.00 -14.63
CA GLY A 108 -14.21 -36.14 -15.58
C GLY A 108 -14.26 -37.42 -16.40
N ASP A 109 -13.19 -38.24 -16.40
CA ASP A 109 -13.04 -39.38 -17.33
C ASP A 109 -13.23 -40.77 -16.67
N ASN A 110 -13.52 -40.85 -15.36
CA ASN A 110 -13.66 -42.12 -14.63
C ASN A 110 -15.11 -42.49 -14.26
N GLU A 111 -16.12 -41.97 -14.97
CA GLU A 111 -17.54 -42.30 -14.72
C GLU A 111 -18.29 -42.68 -16.01
N LYS A 112 -17.65 -43.47 -16.87
CA LYS A 112 -18.30 -44.23 -17.96
C LYS A 112 -17.56 -45.55 -18.21
N ASP A 113 -17.72 -46.52 -17.32
CA ASP A 113 -17.56 -47.95 -17.60
C ASP A 113 -18.58 -48.76 -16.77
#